data_AF-A0A973SHI8-F1
#
_entry.id   AF-A0A973SHI8-F1
#
_cell.length_a   1.000
_cell.length_b   1.000
_cell.length_c   1.000
_cell.angle_alpha   90.00
_cell.angle_beta   90.00
_cell.angle_gamma   90.00
#
_symmetry.space_group_name_H-M   'P 1'
#
loop_
_entity.id
_entity.type
_entity.pdbx_description
1 polymer ?
#
loop_
_entity_poly.entity_id
_entity_poly.type
_entity_poly.pdbx_seq_one_letter_code
_entity_poly.pdbx_strand_id
1 'polypeptide(L)'
;MFERFTQEAREAVVRAGVLALDAGRPVLDADLMLLGVAEVRPFSLESFTASAADLRTRMSLGDPRPLLATLGIDLDEVRRRTRGWADGPESWSLSRSRLRPLRVTLYGPLGRIPLAMHARKVIEVAMWKPGPVTGERLLWGLLADGANGAGRLLSRAGVDVHALVREAGIPVCRAA
;
A
#
# COMPACT_ATOMS: atom_id res chain seq x y z
N MET A 1 5.57 4.27 15.07
CA MET A 1 4.45 4.74 14.20
C MET A 1 3.43 3.64 13.99
N PHE A 2 3.86 2.44 13.59
CA PHE A 2 2.97 1.27 13.43
C PHE A 2 2.18 0.90 14.69
N GLU A 3 2.59 1.31 15.90
CA GLU A 3 1.81 1.03 17.12
C GLU A 3 0.36 1.57 17.02
N ARG A 4 0.15 2.64 16.24
CA ARG A 4 -1.19 3.20 16.00
C ARG A 4 -2.00 2.45 14.94
N PHE A 5 -1.39 1.58 14.15
CA PHE A 5 -2.04 0.93 13.01
C PHE A 5 -2.75 -0.34 13.47
N THR A 6 -3.92 -0.63 12.88
CA THR A 6 -4.52 -1.96 12.98
C THR A 6 -3.61 -2.99 12.30
N GLN A 7 -3.81 -4.27 12.60
CA GLN A 7 -2.99 -5.34 12.07
C GLN A 7 -3.05 -5.36 10.53
N GLU A 8 -4.25 -5.29 9.97
CA GLU A 8 -4.52 -5.32 8.53
C GLU A 8 -3.91 -4.09 7.83
N ALA A 9 -3.96 -2.92 8.48
CA ALA A 9 -3.33 -1.71 7.97
C ALA A 9 -1.79 -1.83 7.96
N ARG A 10 -1.17 -2.49 8.95
CA ARG A 10 0.27 -2.78 8.93
C ARG A 10 0.60 -3.74 7.80
N GLU A 11 -0.18 -4.81 7.66
CA GLU A 11 -0.02 -5.80 6.60
C GLU A 11 -0.04 -5.14 5.21
N ALA A 12 -0.98 -4.22 4.96
CA ALA A 12 -1.05 -3.48 3.70
C ALA A 12 0.22 -2.65 3.41
N VAL A 13 0.74 -1.93 4.42
CA VAL A 13 1.96 -1.11 4.26
C VAL A 13 3.20 -1.99 4.09
N VAL A 14 3.29 -3.09 4.84
CA VAL A 14 4.38 -4.06 4.74
C VAL A 14 4.36 -4.73 3.38
N ARG A 15 3.17 -5.12 2.91
CA ARG A 15 2.99 -5.69 1.58
C ARG A 15 3.46 -4.74 0.49
N ALA A 16 3.11 -3.47 0.58
CA ALA A 16 3.61 -2.44 -0.32
C ALA A 16 5.15 -2.33 -0.31
N GLY A 17 5.75 -2.39 0.88
CA GLY A 17 7.21 -2.40 1.06
C GLY A 17 7.89 -3.62 0.43
N VAL A 18 7.35 -4.82 0.63
CA VAL A 18 7.84 -6.06 0.03
C VAL A 18 7.75 -5.99 -1.50
N LEU A 19 6.62 -5.53 -2.04
CA LEU A 19 6.45 -5.35 -3.49
C LEU A 19 7.49 -4.38 -4.07
N ALA A 20 7.78 -3.30 -3.35
CA ALA A 20 8.78 -2.33 -3.79
C ALA A 20 10.20 -2.90 -3.75
N LEU A 21 10.55 -3.67 -2.72
CA LEU A 21 11.85 -4.36 -2.61
C LEU A 21 12.01 -5.45 -3.69
N ASP A 22 10.97 -6.26 -3.92
CA ASP A 22 10.94 -7.27 -4.98
C ASP A 22 11.08 -6.64 -6.37
N ALA A 23 10.50 -5.45 -6.57
CA ALA A 23 10.63 -4.68 -7.81
C ALA A 23 11.96 -3.87 -7.89
N GLY A 24 12.88 -4.02 -6.94
CA GLY A 24 14.17 -3.31 -6.91
C GLY A 24 14.03 -1.78 -6.79
N ARG A 25 12.90 -1.29 -6.26
CA ARG A 25 12.62 0.14 -6.19
C ARG A 25 13.41 0.77 -5.04
N PRO A 26 14.04 1.93 -5.25
CA PRO A 26 14.84 2.59 -4.21
C PRO A 26 13.97 3.26 -3.13
N VAL A 27 12.68 3.45 -3.42
CA VAL A 27 11.70 4.09 -2.54
C VAL A 27 10.33 3.44 -2.69
N LEU A 28 9.52 3.50 -1.64
CA LEU A 28 8.11 3.12 -1.68
C LEU A 28 7.27 4.29 -2.18
N ASP A 29 6.68 4.17 -3.37
CA ASP A 29 5.79 5.17 -3.96
C ASP A 29 4.30 4.92 -3.64
N ALA A 30 3.45 5.87 -4.02
CA ALA A 30 2.02 5.80 -3.72
C ALA A 30 1.29 4.72 -4.53
N ASP A 31 1.79 4.38 -5.72
CA ASP A 31 1.19 3.35 -6.56
C ASP A 31 1.42 1.97 -5.94
N LEU A 32 2.64 1.69 -5.46
CA LEU A 32 2.95 0.46 -4.72
C LEU A 32 2.22 0.39 -3.38
N MET A 33 2.01 1.54 -2.72
CA MET A 33 1.14 1.62 -1.54
C MET A 33 -0.31 1.24 -1.88
N LEU A 34 -0.86 1.78 -2.98
CA LEU A 34 -2.19 1.43 -3.46
C LEU A 34 -2.29 -0.07 -3.78
N LEU A 35 -1.29 -0.64 -4.43
CA LEU A 35 -1.25 -2.06 -4.73
C LEU A 35 -1.20 -2.92 -3.47
N GLY A 36 -0.39 -2.56 -2.47
CA GLY A 36 -0.35 -3.26 -1.18
C GLY A 36 -1.70 -3.24 -0.45
N VAL A 37 -2.38 -2.09 -0.46
CA VAL A 37 -3.75 -1.94 0.05
C VAL A 37 -4.74 -2.80 -0.74
N ALA A 38 -4.61 -2.86 -2.06
CA ALA A 38 -5.49 -3.66 -2.91
C ALA A 38 -5.27 -5.18 -2.76
N GLU A 39 -4.05 -5.62 -2.44
CA GLU A 39 -3.73 -7.03 -2.19
C GLU A 39 -4.21 -7.52 -0.83
N VAL A 40 -4.00 -6.72 0.21
CA VAL A 40 -4.40 -7.09 1.58
C VAL A 40 -5.89 -6.85 1.82
N ARG A 41 -6.49 -5.85 1.17
CA ARG A 41 -7.88 -5.42 1.39
C ARG A 41 -8.19 -5.23 2.89
N PRO A 42 -7.54 -4.26 3.57
CA PRO A 42 -7.71 -4.03 5.00
C PRO A 42 -9.03 -3.33 5.37
N PHE A 43 -10.10 -3.58 4.60
CA PHE A 43 -11.42 -2.96 4.72
C PHE A 43 -12.48 -3.81 3.98
N SER A 44 -13.76 -3.58 4.30
CA SER A 44 -14.90 -4.25 3.66
C SER A 44 -15.74 -3.28 2.81
N LEU A 45 -15.08 -2.48 1.97
CA LEU A 45 -15.73 -1.48 1.10
C LEU A 45 -16.15 -2.12 -0.23
N GLU A 46 -17.46 -2.23 -0.46
CA GLU A 46 -18.04 -2.85 -1.66
C GLU A 46 -17.71 -2.05 -2.93
N SER A 47 -17.65 -0.72 -2.82
CA SER A 47 -17.29 0.16 -3.93
C SER A 47 -15.83 0.01 -4.37
N PHE A 48 -14.97 -0.65 -3.58
CA PHE A 48 -13.59 -0.93 -3.97
C PHE A 48 -13.54 -2.21 -4.84
N THR A 49 -13.77 -2.03 -6.14
CA THR A 49 -13.83 -3.14 -7.12
C THR A 49 -12.48 -3.46 -7.78
N ALA A 50 -11.43 -2.64 -7.60
CA ALA A 50 -10.15 -2.82 -8.28
C ALA A 50 -9.43 -4.11 -7.86
N SER A 51 -9.15 -5.02 -8.80
CA SER A 51 -8.33 -6.20 -8.51
C SER A 51 -6.84 -5.82 -8.42
N ALA A 52 -6.09 -6.52 -7.57
CA ALA A 52 -4.63 -6.30 -7.48
C ALA A 52 -3.92 -6.66 -8.79
N ALA A 53 -4.41 -7.65 -9.53
CA ALA A 53 -3.88 -8.02 -10.85
C ALA A 53 -4.06 -6.89 -11.87
N ASP A 54 -5.25 -6.27 -11.88
CA ASP A 54 -5.56 -5.12 -12.75
C ASP A 54 -4.65 -3.92 -12.49
N LEU A 55 -4.37 -3.64 -11.22
CA LEU A 55 -3.48 -2.56 -10.81
C LEU A 55 -2.03 -2.87 -11.19
N ARG A 56 -1.54 -4.10 -10.97
CA ARG A 56 -0.19 -4.52 -11.39
C ARG A 56 0.02 -4.31 -12.89
N THR A 57 -0.92 -4.76 -13.72
CA THR A 57 -0.87 -4.60 -15.18
C THR A 57 -0.79 -3.13 -15.57
N ARG A 58 -1.61 -2.27 -14.96
CA ARG A 58 -1.62 -0.82 -15.24
C ARG A 58 -0.35 -0.11 -14.78
N MET A 59 0.30 -0.62 -13.73
CA MET A 59 1.56 -0.09 -13.21
C MET A 59 2.79 -0.64 -13.95
N SER A 60 2.61 -1.49 -14.98
CA SER A 60 3.68 -2.17 -15.69
C SER A 60 4.63 -2.96 -14.76
N LEU A 61 4.10 -3.42 -13.62
CA LEU A 61 4.80 -4.36 -12.75
C LEU A 61 4.59 -5.74 -13.36
N GLY A 62 5.57 -6.22 -14.12
CA GLY A 62 5.50 -7.55 -14.74
C GLY A 62 5.22 -8.63 -13.69
N ASP A 63 4.34 -9.57 -14.01
CA ASP A 63 4.10 -10.75 -13.17
C ASP A 63 4.97 -11.90 -13.67
N PRO A 64 6.02 -12.31 -12.93
CA PRO A 64 6.86 -13.43 -13.33
C PRO A 64 6.16 -14.79 -13.16
N ARG A 65 5.02 -14.86 -12.46
CA ARG A 65 4.35 -16.13 -12.13
C ARG A 65 4.00 -16.97 -13.35
N PRO A 66 3.40 -16.45 -14.44
CA PRO A 66 3.05 -17.28 -15.59
C PRO A 66 4.27 -17.91 -16.26
N LEU A 67 5.37 -17.16 -16.37
CA LEU A 67 6.63 -17.66 -16.93
C LEU A 67 7.27 -18.72 -16.02
N LEU A 68 7.33 -18.46 -14.72
CA LEU A 68 7.89 -19.40 -13.74
C LEU A 68 7.05 -20.68 -13.62
N ALA A 69 5.72 -20.56 -13.69
CA ALA A 69 4.81 -21.70 -13.71
C ALA A 69 5.05 -22.59 -14.94
N THR A 70 5.41 -22.01 -16.09
CA THR A 70 5.81 -22.77 -17.29
C THR A 70 7.09 -23.58 -17.05
N LEU A 71 7.95 -23.15 -16.12
CA LEU A 71 9.14 -23.87 -15.67
C LEU A 71 8.86 -24.82 -14.49
N GLY A 72 7.60 -25.00 -14.09
CA GLY A 72 7.21 -25.81 -12.93
C GLY A 72 7.54 -25.17 -11.58
N ILE A 73 7.84 -23.87 -11.55
CA ILE A 73 8.18 -23.13 -10.33
C ILE A 73 6.94 -22.41 -9.82
N ASP A 74 6.40 -22.89 -8.71
CA ASP A 74 5.38 -22.17 -7.95
C ASP A 74 6.05 -21.08 -7.09
N LEU A 75 5.97 -19.83 -7.54
CA LEU A 75 6.56 -18.69 -6.85
C LEU A 75 5.93 -18.45 -5.47
N ASP A 76 4.65 -18.73 -5.32
CA ASP A 76 3.94 -18.53 -4.05
C ASP A 76 4.40 -19.57 -3.03
N GLU A 77 4.63 -20.83 -3.45
CA GLU A 77 5.25 -21.84 -2.59
C GLU A 77 6.71 -21.51 -2.25
N VAL A 78 7.52 -21.05 -3.22
CA VAL A 78 8.91 -20.64 -2.96
C VAL A 78 8.93 -19.51 -1.93
N ARG A 79 8.07 -18.50 -2.07
CA ARG A 79 7.93 -17.40 -1.10
C ARG A 79 7.51 -17.91 0.27
N ARG A 80 6.49 -18.77 0.35
CA ARG A 80 6.02 -19.33 1.61
C ARG A 80 7.12 -20.05 2.37
N ARG A 81 7.93 -20.88 1.68
CA ARG A 81 9.03 -21.64 2.30
C ARG A 81 10.24 -20.78 2.70
N THR A 82 10.52 -19.72 1.95
CA THR A 82 11.76 -18.94 2.14
C THR A 82 11.55 -17.63 2.91
N ARG A 83 10.33 -17.09 2.93
CA ARG A 83 10.01 -15.74 3.41
C ARG A 83 8.77 -15.65 4.30
N GLY A 84 8.14 -16.77 4.66
CA GLY A 84 6.88 -16.77 5.43
C GLY A 84 6.90 -15.90 6.70
N TRP A 85 8.00 -15.90 7.46
CA TRP A 85 8.16 -15.01 8.62
C TRP A 85 8.57 -13.58 8.25
N ALA A 86 9.24 -13.41 7.12
CA ALA A 86 9.85 -12.15 6.71
C ALA A 86 8.84 -11.15 6.16
N ASP A 87 7.68 -11.64 5.70
CA ASP A 87 6.56 -10.84 5.24
C ASP A 87 5.57 -10.48 6.38
N GLY A 88 5.75 -11.08 7.57
CA GLY A 88 4.88 -10.87 8.73
C GLY A 88 5.02 -9.46 9.32
N PRO A 89 3.92 -8.71 9.51
CA PRO A 89 3.95 -7.29 9.88
C PRO A 89 4.61 -6.99 11.23
N GLU A 90 4.70 -7.96 12.13
CA GLU A 90 5.39 -7.89 13.42
C GLU A 90 6.91 -7.77 13.29
N SER A 91 7.49 -8.26 12.19
CA SER A 91 8.91 -8.15 11.90
C SER A 91 9.31 -6.81 11.28
N TRP A 92 8.31 -5.94 11.01
CA TRP A 92 8.50 -4.66 10.36
C TRP A 92 8.22 -3.48 11.29
N SER A 93 8.90 -2.37 11.01
CA SER A 93 8.67 -1.11 11.72
C SER A 93 8.68 0.08 10.75
N LEU A 94 7.77 1.02 11.01
CA LEU A 94 7.72 2.31 10.32
C LEU A 94 8.22 3.41 11.25
N SER A 95 9.29 4.09 10.85
CA SER A 95 9.95 5.08 11.70
C SER A 95 10.30 6.35 10.93
N ARG A 96 10.14 7.49 11.61
CA ARG A 96 10.56 8.80 11.14
C ARG A 96 11.94 9.12 11.68
N SER A 97 12.83 9.59 10.81
CA SER A 97 14.16 10.04 11.24
C SER A 97 14.06 11.27 12.13
N ARG A 98 14.77 11.26 13.27
CA ARG A 98 14.91 12.42 14.17
C ARG A 98 15.71 13.56 13.54
N LEU A 99 16.72 13.23 12.72
CA LEU A 99 17.61 14.21 12.08
C LEU A 99 17.06 14.72 10.75
N ARG A 100 16.21 13.94 10.07
CA ARG A 100 15.60 14.30 8.79
C ARG A 100 14.09 14.03 8.87
N PRO A 101 13.28 14.94 9.44
CA PRO A 101 11.86 14.66 9.73
C PRO A 101 11.02 14.27 8.49
N LEU A 102 11.41 14.73 7.30
CA LEU A 102 10.77 14.35 6.04
C LEU A 102 11.14 12.93 5.57
N ARG A 103 12.04 12.23 6.25
CA ARG A 103 12.42 10.85 5.94
C ARG A 103 11.67 9.91 6.87
N VAL A 104 10.67 9.26 6.30
CA VAL A 104 10.01 8.10 6.90
C VAL A 104 10.51 6.86 6.16
N THR A 105 10.90 5.85 6.90
CA THR A 105 11.48 4.61 6.36
C THR A 105 10.75 3.43 6.97
N LEU A 106 10.41 2.48 6.12
CA LEU A 106 9.94 1.16 6.49
C LEU A 106 11.14 0.22 6.61
N TYR A 107 11.28 -0.45 7.75
CA TYR A 107 12.37 -1.37 8.07
C TYR A 107 11.80 -2.77 8.28
N GLY A 108 12.48 -3.78 7.76
CA GLY A 108 12.13 -5.17 7.96
C GLY A 108 13.27 -6.12 7.61
N PRO A 109 13.03 -7.43 7.73
CA PRO A 109 14.05 -8.45 7.48
C PRO A 109 14.50 -8.52 6.02
N LEU A 110 13.64 -8.11 5.07
CA LEU A 110 13.99 -8.06 3.64
C LEU A 110 14.74 -6.78 3.25
N GLY A 111 14.89 -5.83 4.18
CA GLY A 111 15.64 -4.60 3.96
C GLY A 111 14.95 -3.37 4.53
N ARG A 112 15.40 -2.20 4.06
CA ARG A 112 14.84 -0.91 4.44
C ARG A 112 14.45 -0.13 3.19
N ILE A 113 13.27 0.48 3.22
CA ILE A 113 12.78 1.26 2.09
C ILE A 113 12.25 2.62 2.56
N PRO A 114 12.87 3.74 2.12
CA PRO A 114 12.34 5.06 2.38
C PRO A 114 11.02 5.27 1.65
N LEU A 115 10.07 5.97 2.27
CA LEU A 115 8.84 6.38 1.62
C LEU A 115 9.09 7.62 0.75
N ALA A 116 8.61 7.55 -0.50
CA ALA A 116 8.54 8.70 -1.39
C ALA A 116 7.59 9.78 -0.81
N MET A 117 7.64 10.98 -1.38
CA MET A 117 6.86 12.13 -0.86
C MET A 117 5.36 11.82 -0.74
N HIS A 118 4.74 11.28 -1.79
CA HIS A 118 3.32 10.96 -1.79
C HIS A 118 2.97 9.79 -0.85
N ALA A 119 3.77 8.72 -0.82
CA ALA A 119 3.56 7.61 0.11
C ALA A 119 3.68 8.05 1.57
N ARG A 120 4.63 8.94 1.88
CA ARG A 120 4.72 9.56 3.21
C ARG A 120 3.47 10.36 3.53
N LYS A 121 2.98 11.19 2.59
CA LYS A 121 1.75 11.97 2.77
C LYS A 121 0.53 11.07 3.06
N VAL A 122 0.41 9.92 2.41
CA VAL A 122 -0.63 8.91 2.71
C VAL A 122 -0.62 8.54 4.21
N ILE A 123 0.56 8.20 4.75
CA ILE A 123 0.73 7.84 6.16
C ILE A 123 0.37 9.02 7.08
N GLU A 124 0.85 10.23 6.77
CA GLU A 124 0.53 11.43 7.58
C GLU A 124 -0.98 11.69 7.63
N VAL A 125 -1.66 11.62 6.48
CA VAL A 125 -3.11 11.84 6.41
C VAL A 125 -3.86 10.75 7.17
N ALA A 126 -3.45 9.48 7.02
CA ALA A 126 -4.07 8.37 7.74
C ALA A 126 -3.91 8.52 9.26
N MET A 127 -2.83 9.15 9.72
CA MET A 127 -2.53 9.40 11.14
C MET A 127 -3.12 10.71 11.70
N TRP A 128 -3.64 11.59 10.84
CA TRP A 128 -4.08 12.95 11.21
C TRP A 128 -5.16 12.94 12.30
N LYS A 129 -6.15 12.03 12.20
CA LYS A 129 -7.18 11.88 13.23
C LYS A 129 -6.66 11.06 14.42
N PRO A 130 -7.04 11.39 15.66
CA PRO A 130 -6.80 10.53 16.81
C PRO A 130 -7.35 9.10 16.61
N GLY A 131 -6.84 8.15 17.40
CA GLY A 131 -7.25 6.74 17.33
C GLY A 131 -6.47 5.90 16.31
N PRO A 132 -6.92 4.65 16.07
CA PRO A 132 -6.22 3.67 15.27
C PRO A 132 -6.22 4.03 13.77
N VAL A 133 -5.12 3.72 13.08
CA VAL A 133 -4.98 3.84 11.63
C VAL A 133 -5.49 2.56 10.99
N THR A 134 -6.68 2.62 10.40
CA THR A 134 -7.35 1.50 9.72
C THR A 134 -7.04 1.50 8.22
N GLY A 135 -7.48 0.45 7.50
CA GLY A 135 -7.38 0.40 6.04
C GLY A 135 -8.12 1.54 5.33
N GLU A 136 -9.29 1.93 5.82
CA GLU A 136 -10.06 3.06 5.28
C GLU A 136 -9.31 4.39 5.45
N ARG A 137 -8.54 4.54 6.55
CA ARG A 137 -7.68 5.72 6.74
C ARG A 137 -6.48 5.73 5.79
N LEU A 138 -5.93 4.57 5.45
CA LEU A 138 -4.92 4.46 4.40
C LEU A 138 -5.50 4.81 3.03
N LEU A 139 -6.71 4.31 2.73
CA LEU A 139 -7.43 4.67 1.52
C LEU A 139 -7.74 6.17 1.46
N TRP A 140 -8.14 6.77 2.58
CA TRP A 140 -8.28 8.22 2.69
C TRP A 140 -6.97 8.93 2.36
N GLY A 141 -5.85 8.51 2.93
CA GLY A 141 -4.54 9.08 2.61
C GLY A 141 -4.19 9.00 1.12
N LEU A 142 -4.53 7.89 0.46
CA LEU A 142 -4.35 7.70 -0.98
C LEU A 142 -5.26 8.62 -1.81
N LEU A 143 -6.50 8.83 -1.39
CA LEU A 143 -7.47 9.64 -2.14
C LEU A 143 -7.40 11.14 -1.81
N ALA A 144 -6.79 11.52 -0.69
CA ALA A 144 -6.68 12.91 -0.25
C ALA A 144 -5.71 13.76 -1.08
N ASP A 145 -4.85 13.13 -1.89
CA ASP A 145 -3.83 13.82 -2.70
C ASP A 145 -3.97 13.49 -4.18
N GLY A 146 -4.76 14.27 -4.93
CA GLY A 146 -4.96 14.05 -6.36
C GLY A 146 -3.67 14.05 -7.21
N ALA A 147 -2.58 14.62 -6.70
CA ALA A 147 -1.27 14.60 -7.33
C ALA A 147 -0.63 13.20 -7.35
N ASN A 148 -0.93 12.34 -6.36
CA ASN A 148 -0.29 11.03 -6.22
C ASN A 148 -0.74 9.99 -7.25
N GLY A 149 -1.82 10.26 -8.01
CA GLY A 149 -2.30 9.39 -9.09
C GLY A 149 -3.21 8.24 -8.67
N ALA A 150 -3.38 7.94 -7.38
CA ALA A 150 -4.16 6.80 -6.90
C ALA A 150 -5.63 6.85 -7.36
N GLY A 151 -6.28 8.01 -7.24
CA GLY A 151 -7.65 8.20 -7.74
C GLY A 151 -7.78 8.00 -9.25
N ARG A 152 -6.78 8.44 -10.03
CA ARG A 152 -6.75 8.21 -11.50
C ARG A 152 -6.56 6.73 -11.83
N LEU A 153 -5.69 6.04 -11.11
CA LEU A 153 -5.46 4.60 -11.29
C LEU A 153 -6.71 3.78 -10.97
N LEU A 154 -7.39 4.09 -9.85
CA LEU A 154 -8.65 3.45 -9.48
C LEU A 154 -9.74 3.72 -10.51
N SER A 155 -9.88 4.97 -10.98
CA SER A 155 -10.85 5.32 -12.03
C SER A 155 -10.57 4.54 -13.32
N ARG A 156 -9.30 4.43 -13.74
CA ARG A 156 -8.88 3.61 -14.90
C ARG A 156 -9.06 2.10 -14.69
N ALA A 157 -9.17 1.66 -13.44
CA ALA A 157 -9.52 0.29 -13.08
C ALA A 157 -11.05 0.07 -13.01
N GLY A 158 -11.86 1.07 -13.35
CA GLY A 158 -13.32 0.97 -13.35
C GLY A 158 -13.97 1.18 -11.97
N VAL A 159 -13.22 1.65 -10.97
CA VAL A 159 -13.75 1.97 -9.65
C VAL A 159 -14.50 3.28 -9.70
N ASP A 160 -15.75 3.31 -9.21
CA ASP A 160 -16.44 4.55 -8.92
C ASP A 160 -15.84 5.19 -7.67
N VAL A 161 -14.88 6.11 -7.88
CA VAL A 161 -14.18 6.80 -6.81
C VAL A 161 -15.13 7.65 -5.96
N HIS A 162 -16.24 8.16 -6.53
CA HIS A 162 -17.21 8.93 -5.77
C HIS A 162 -18.05 8.06 -4.84
N ALA A 163 -18.49 6.89 -5.30
CA ALA A 163 -19.13 5.89 -4.45
C ALA A 163 -18.18 5.44 -3.34
N LEU A 164 -16.92 5.15 -3.69
CA LEU A 164 -15.89 4.73 -2.74
C LEU A 164 -15.61 5.76 -1.65
N VAL A 165 -15.46 7.05 -2.02
CA VAL A 165 -15.27 8.14 -1.05
C VAL A 165 -16.45 8.27 -0.10
N ARG A 166 -17.68 8.10 -0.62
CA ARG A 166 -18.91 8.18 0.18
C ARG A 166 -19.01 7.03 1.17
N GLU A 167 -18.79 5.81 0.71
CA GLU A 167 -18.85 4.59 1.53
C GLU A 167 -17.79 4.60 2.63
N ALA A 168 -16.55 4.99 2.28
CA ALA A 168 -15.45 5.10 3.23
C ALA A 168 -15.60 6.26 4.23
N GLY A 169 -16.66 7.08 4.11
CA GLY A 169 -16.87 8.25 4.97
C GLY A 169 -15.73 9.28 4.88
N ILE A 170 -15.06 9.35 3.73
CA ILE A 170 -13.94 10.26 3.52
C ILE A 170 -14.48 11.69 3.42
N PRO A 171 -13.98 12.65 4.22
CA PRO A 171 -14.40 14.04 4.12
C PRO A 171 -14.10 14.59 2.73
N VAL A 172 -15.14 15.03 2.02
CA VAL A 172 -14.99 15.68 0.72
C VAL A 172 -14.77 17.18 0.98
N CYS A 173 -13.58 17.69 0.69
CA CYS A 173 -13.39 19.14 0.64
C CYS A 173 -14.23 19.67 -0.52
N ARG A 174 -15.35 20.34 -0.21
CA ARG A 174 -16.00 21.22 -1.18
C ARG A 174 -15.01 22.34 -1.48
N ALA A 175 -14.50 22.38 -2.71
CA ALA A 175 -13.85 23.59 -3.20
C ALA A 175 -14.92 24.71 -3.17
N ALA A 176 -14.62 25.76 -2.41
CA ALA A 176 -15.38 27.01 -2.42
C ALA A 176 -15.00 27.83 -3.65
#